data_AF-A0A2V8M8C0-F1
#
_entry.id   AF-A0A2V8M8C0-F1
#
_cell.length_a   1.000
_cell.length_b   1.000
_cell.length_c   1.000
_cell.angle_alpha   90.00
_cell.angle_beta   90.00
_cell.angle_gamma   90.00
#
_symmetry.space_group_name_H-M   'P 1'
#
loop_
_entity.id
_entity.type
_entity.pdbx_description
1 polymer ?
#
loop_
_entity_poly.entity_id
_entity_poly.type
_entity_poly.pdbx_seq_one_letter_code
_entity_poly.pdbx_strand_id
1 'polypeptide(L)'
;MHKTNYVRFTVVAAILCLLLPLAYGQADKAGKKEFTFKGQVEKVDAKSVTVKNESVPGWMNSMTMSYSVDKPEVLKTVKPGDQITAKVYEGDFKTLYGLQVVAPPAANEKKAAPKK
;
A
#
# COMPACT_ATOMS: atom_id res chain seq x y z
N MET A 1 -36.65 -53.90 26.47
CA MET A 1 -35.88 -54.12 25.23
C MET A 1 -36.15 -52.98 24.26
N HIS A 2 -35.14 -52.61 23.45
CA HIS A 2 -35.07 -51.47 22.51
C HIS A 2 -34.62 -50.11 23.09
N LYS A 3 -33.51 -50.14 23.85
CA LYS A 3 -32.46 -49.11 23.69
C LYS A 3 -31.65 -49.50 22.45
N THR A 4 -31.39 -48.56 21.54
CA THR A 4 -30.27 -48.52 20.57
C THR A 4 -30.74 -47.66 19.39
N ASN A 5 -30.13 -46.48 19.20
CA ASN A 5 -29.97 -45.71 17.93
C ASN A 5 -30.09 -44.17 18.04
N TYR A 6 -30.52 -43.60 19.16
CA TYR A 6 -30.63 -42.14 19.30
C TYR A 6 -29.35 -41.40 19.74
N VAL A 7 -28.24 -42.10 19.94
CA VAL A 7 -26.99 -41.52 20.50
C VAL A 7 -25.96 -41.15 19.40
N ARG A 8 -26.24 -41.48 18.13
CA ARG A 8 -25.31 -41.21 17.01
C ARG A 8 -25.62 -39.95 16.20
N PHE A 9 -26.79 -39.34 16.40
CA PHE A 9 -27.23 -38.17 15.63
C PHE A 9 -27.15 -36.84 16.39
N THR A 10 -26.70 -36.86 17.64
CA THR A 10 -26.63 -35.66 18.51
C THR A 10 -25.22 -35.06 18.63
N VAL A 11 -24.26 -35.47 17.79
CA VAL A 11 -22.87 -34.97 17.84
C VAL A 11 -22.51 -34.06 16.65
N VAL A 12 -23.34 -33.98 15.60
CA VAL A 12 -22.98 -33.25 14.36
C VAL A 12 -23.52 -31.81 14.31
N ALA A 13 -24.45 -31.42 15.19
CA ALA A 13 -25.12 -30.11 15.12
C ALA A 13 -24.53 -29.01 16.04
N ALA A 14 -23.47 -29.27 16.80
CA ALA A 14 -22.93 -28.32 17.79
C ALA A 14 -21.52 -27.78 17.50
N ILE A 15 -20.92 -28.11 16.35
CA ILE A 15 -19.57 -27.65 15.93
C ILE A 15 -19.66 -26.72 14.70
N LEU A 16 -20.80 -26.05 14.48
CA LEU A 16 -21.01 -25.14 13.35
C LEU A 16 -21.39 -23.70 13.77
N CYS A 17 -21.09 -23.30 15.01
CA CYS A 17 -21.37 -21.95 15.53
C CYS A 17 -20.22 -21.34 16.34
N LEU A 18 -18.98 -21.78 16.11
CA LEU A 18 -17.78 -21.30 16.82
C LEU A 18 -16.63 -20.90 15.88
N LEU A 19 -16.96 -20.37 14.70
CA LEU A 19 -15.99 -19.81 13.74
C LEU A 19 -16.39 -18.43 13.19
N LEU A 20 -16.98 -17.57 14.02
CA LEU A 20 -17.12 -16.15 13.69
C LEU A 20 -16.85 -15.31 14.94
N PRO A 21 -15.58 -14.96 15.21
CA PRO A 21 -15.35 -13.57 15.55
C PRO A 21 -13.96 -13.09 15.12
N LEU A 22 -13.75 -12.73 13.84
CA LEU A 22 -12.57 -11.94 13.44
C LEU A 22 -12.82 -11.01 12.23
N ALA A 23 -14.07 -10.61 11.97
CA ALA A 23 -14.37 -9.49 11.08
C ALA A 23 -14.53 -8.17 11.87
N TYR A 24 -13.74 -8.00 12.94
CA TYR A 24 -13.50 -6.69 13.56
C TYR A 24 -12.01 -6.41 13.40
N GLY A 25 -11.65 -5.70 12.33
CA GLY A 25 -10.24 -5.48 12.05
C GLY A 25 -9.87 -4.72 10.80
N GLN A 26 -10.81 -4.05 10.13
CA GLN A 26 -10.46 -2.92 9.26
C GLN A 26 -11.32 -1.74 9.69
N ALA A 27 -11.05 -1.27 10.91
CA ALA A 27 -11.17 0.16 11.13
C ALA A 27 -10.15 0.78 10.17
N ASP A 28 -10.61 1.17 8.99
CA ASP A 28 -9.93 2.15 8.16
C ASP A 28 -9.63 3.31 9.12
N LYS A 29 -8.38 3.38 9.57
CA LYS A 29 -7.91 4.49 10.38
C LYS A 29 -8.37 5.72 9.62
N ALA A 30 -9.12 6.61 10.27
CA ALA A 30 -9.57 7.88 9.72
C ALA A 30 -8.35 8.60 9.10
N GLY A 31 -8.12 8.31 7.84
CA GLY A 31 -6.79 8.30 7.25
C GLY A 31 -6.98 8.83 5.86
N LYS A 32 -6.29 9.95 5.62
CA LYS A 32 -6.33 10.70 4.37
C LYS A 32 -6.29 9.75 3.18
N LYS A 33 -7.11 10.01 2.16
CA LYS A 33 -7.18 9.18 0.95
C LYS A 33 -5.80 9.03 0.34
N GLU A 34 -5.37 7.79 0.13
CA GLU A 34 -4.08 7.47 -0.49
C GLU A 34 -4.20 7.50 -2.01
N PHE A 35 -3.19 8.05 -2.69
CA PHE A 35 -3.06 8.03 -4.13
C PHE A 35 -1.69 7.49 -4.54
N THR A 36 -1.65 6.79 -5.68
CA THR A 36 -0.39 6.38 -6.31
C THR A 36 0.20 7.57 -7.06
N PHE A 37 1.41 7.95 -6.67
CA PHE A 37 2.19 8.99 -7.30
C PHE A 37 3.21 8.37 -8.25
N LYS A 38 3.33 8.92 -9.45
CA LYS A 38 4.36 8.57 -10.43
C LYS A 38 5.00 9.83 -10.97
N GLY A 39 6.27 9.73 -11.34
CA GLY A 39 6.96 10.83 -11.99
C GLY A 39 8.41 10.54 -12.28
N GLN A 40 9.04 11.51 -12.94
CA GLN A 40 10.47 11.48 -13.24
C GLN A 40 11.23 12.41 -12.32
N VAL A 41 12.32 11.94 -11.72
CA VAL A 41 13.23 12.77 -10.93
C VAL A 41 13.97 13.72 -11.87
N GLU A 42 13.81 15.02 -11.67
CA GLU A 42 14.54 16.07 -12.40
C GLU A 42 15.80 16.48 -11.63
N LYS A 43 15.71 16.53 -10.29
CA LYS A 43 16.82 16.93 -9.42
C LYS A 43 16.72 16.25 -8.05
N VAL A 44 17.86 15.95 -7.45
CA VAL A 44 17.95 15.46 -6.07
C VAL A 44 18.70 16.49 -5.23
N ASP A 45 18.09 16.93 -4.14
CA ASP A 45 18.68 17.81 -3.13
C ASP A 45 18.90 17.01 -1.82
N ALA A 46 19.55 17.60 -0.83
CA ALA A 46 19.92 16.92 0.41
C ALA A 46 18.73 16.39 1.24
N LYS A 47 17.53 16.97 1.07
CA LYS A 47 16.31 16.61 1.84
C LYS A 47 15.07 16.41 0.97
N SER A 48 15.18 16.61 -0.34
CA SER A 48 14.03 16.66 -1.24
C SER A 48 14.41 16.20 -2.65
N VAL A 49 13.41 15.83 -3.43
CA VAL A 49 13.53 15.50 -4.84
C VAL A 49 12.60 16.40 -5.65
N THR A 50 13.14 17.01 -6.69
CA THR A 50 12.32 17.69 -7.69
C THR A 50 11.86 16.65 -8.68
N VAL A 51 10.56 16.48 -8.81
CA VAL A 51 9.93 15.46 -9.65
C VAL A 51 8.98 16.14 -10.60
N LYS A 52 9.09 15.79 -11.88
CA LYS A 52 8.05 16.02 -12.87
C LYS A 52 6.98 14.93 -12.67
N ASN A 53 5.92 15.27 -11.94
CA ASN A 53 4.87 14.34 -11.58
C ASN A 53 3.89 14.13 -12.75
N GLU A 54 3.35 12.92 -12.83
CA GLU A 54 2.21 12.61 -13.68
C GLU A 54 0.92 13.16 -13.06
N SER A 55 -0.14 13.26 -13.87
CA SER A 55 -1.46 13.60 -13.35
C SER A 55 -1.98 12.47 -12.48
N VAL A 56 -2.41 12.80 -11.26
CA VAL A 56 -3.03 11.88 -10.31
C VAL A 56 -4.52 12.25 -10.21
N PRO A 57 -5.41 11.49 -10.85
CA PRO A 57 -6.83 11.79 -10.90
C PRO A 57 -7.44 11.98 -9.50
N GLY A 58 -8.12 13.11 -9.29
CA GLY A 58 -8.76 13.43 -8.02
C GLY A 58 -7.81 13.94 -6.92
N TRP A 59 -6.54 14.20 -7.24
CA TRP A 59 -5.58 14.75 -6.28
C TRP A 59 -4.80 15.95 -6.83
N MET A 60 -3.99 15.75 -7.88
CA MET A 60 -3.13 16.79 -8.43
C MET A 60 -2.84 16.57 -9.91
N ASN A 61 -2.82 17.64 -10.70
CA ASN A 61 -2.43 17.58 -12.10
C ASN A 61 -0.92 17.40 -12.28
N SER A 62 -0.49 17.03 -13.48
CA SER A 62 0.94 16.93 -13.82
C SER A 62 1.62 18.29 -13.65
N MET A 63 2.70 18.34 -12.87
CA MET A 63 3.51 19.54 -12.63
C MET A 63 4.95 19.14 -12.29
N THR A 64 5.88 20.08 -12.24
CA THR A 64 7.21 19.87 -11.66
C THR A 64 7.28 20.54 -10.30
N MET A 65 7.53 19.77 -9.25
CA MET A 65 7.54 20.24 -7.87
C MET A 65 8.66 19.56 -7.07
N SER A 66 9.17 20.24 -6.05
CA SER A 66 10.06 19.66 -5.05
C SER A 66 9.26 19.02 -3.92
N TYR A 67 9.52 17.74 -3.67
CA TYR A 67 8.88 16.95 -2.63
C TYR A 67 9.91 16.47 -1.60
N SER A 68 9.51 16.46 -0.33
CA SER A 68 10.21 15.76 0.74
C SER A 68 9.95 14.26 0.64
N VAL A 69 10.83 13.45 1.23
CA VAL A 69 10.65 11.99 1.31
C VAL A 69 10.47 11.56 2.76
N ASP A 70 9.65 10.54 3.00
CA ASP A 70 9.44 9.97 4.33
C ASP A 70 10.71 9.29 4.89
N LYS A 71 11.54 8.75 3.99
CA LYS A 71 12.77 8.03 4.31
C LYS A 71 13.96 8.70 3.63
N PRO A 72 14.81 9.44 4.36
CA PRO A 72 15.91 10.18 3.74
C PRO A 72 16.96 9.26 3.07
N GLU A 73 17.01 7.98 3.43
CA GLU A 73 17.94 7.01 2.84
C GLU A 73 17.70 6.82 1.33
N VAL A 74 16.46 6.98 0.86
CA VAL A 74 16.12 6.80 -0.57
C VAL A 74 16.79 7.86 -1.45
N LEU A 75 17.09 9.05 -0.89
CA LEU A 75 17.78 10.14 -1.60
C LEU A 75 19.19 9.74 -2.07
N LYS A 76 19.79 8.72 -1.44
CA LYS A 76 21.11 8.20 -1.81
C LYS A 76 21.05 7.24 -3.01
N THR A 77 19.87 6.75 -3.35
CA THR A 77 19.68 5.74 -4.41
C THR A 77 19.03 6.32 -5.67
N VAL A 78 18.20 7.34 -5.51
CA VAL A 78 17.58 8.05 -6.64
C VAL A 78 18.56 8.98 -7.33
N LYS A 79 18.40 9.16 -8.64
CA LYS A 79 19.14 10.13 -9.43
C LYS A 79 18.24 10.83 -10.45
N PRO A 80 18.65 12.01 -10.96
CA PRO A 80 17.98 12.62 -12.09
C PRO A 80 17.81 11.66 -13.27
N GLY A 81 16.64 11.69 -13.91
CA GLY A 81 16.22 10.81 -14.98
C GLY A 81 15.44 9.56 -14.53
N ASP A 82 15.53 9.17 -13.25
CA ASP A 82 14.83 7.97 -12.75
C ASP A 82 13.30 8.15 -12.79
N GLN A 83 12.62 7.11 -13.26
CA GLN A 83 11.18 6.97 -13.06
C GLN A 83 10.93 6.44 -11.65
N ILE A 84 10.03 7.08 -10.91
CA ILE A 84 9.71 6.72 -9.54
C ILE A 84 8.21 6.47 -9.36
N THR A 85 7.91 5.70 -8.32
CA THR A 85 6.57 5.53 -7.77
C THR A 85 6.61 5.82 -6.27
N ALA A 86 5.56 6.42 -5.74
CA ALA A 86 5.40 6.70 -4.32
C ALA A 86 3.92 6.72 -3.94
N LYS A 87 3.65 6.85 -2.64
CA LYS A 87 2.33 7.12 -2.11
C LYS A 87 2.25 8.57 -1.68
N VAL A 88 1.09 9.18 -1.90
CA VAL A 88 0.75 10.51 -1.42
C VAL A 88 -0.63 10.46 -0.80
N TYR A 89 -0.93 11.41 0.07
CA TYR A 89 -2.17 11.42 0.83
C TYR A 89 -2.93 12.73 0.59
N GLU A 90 -4.25 12.66 0.65
CA GLU A 90 -5.10 13.84 0.55
C GLU A 90 -4.73 14.90 1.59
N GLY A 91 -4.48 16.13 1.14
CA GLY A 91 -4.02 17.22 2.00
C GLY A 91 -2.55 17.12 2.45
N ASP A 92 -1.77 16.16 1.95
CA ASP A 92 -0.30 16.17 2.03
C ASP A 92 0.29 16.15 0.61
N PHE A 93 0.58 17.34 0.12
CA PHE A 93 1.11 17.58 -1.23
C PHE A 93 2.64 17.72 -1.26
N LYS A 94 3.31 17.54 -0.12
CA LYS A 94 4.75 17.84 0.00
C LYS A 94 5.59 16.62 0.29
N THR A 95 5.00 15.51 0.73
CA THR A 95 5.74 14.32 1.14
C THR A 95 5.44 13.13 0.23
N LEU A 96 6.50 12.51 -0.29
CA LEU A 96 6.42 11.23 -0.98
C LEU A 96 6.71 10.11 0.03
N TYR A 97 5.76 9.19 0.18
CA TYR A 97 5.86 8.07 1.10
C TYR A 97 6.25 6.81 0.37
N GLY A 98 7.24 6.09 0.90
CA GLY A 98 7.69 4.82 0.34
C GLY A 98 8.18 4.93 -1.10
N LEU A 99 8.91 6.01 -1.41
CA LEU A 99 9.48 6.27 -2.72
C LEU A 99 10.32 5.08 -3.22
N GLN A 100 10.09 4.67 -4.47
CA GLN A 100 10.83 3.59 -5.13
C GLN A 100 11.15 3.97 -6.58
N VAL A 101 12.37 3.67 -7.03
CA VAL A 101 12.73 3.73 -8.45
C VAL A 101 12.06 2.57 -9.17
N VAL A 102 11.32 2.87 -10.24
CA VAL A 102 10.70 1.88 -11.11
C VAL A 102 11.80 1.31 -11.99
N ALA A 103 12.38 0.18 -11.58
CA ALA A 103 13.14 -0.66 -12.49
C ALA A 103 12.20 -1.28 -13.53
N PRO A 104 12.70 -1.67 -14.72
CA PRO A 104 11.95 -2.54 -15.61
C PRO A 104 11.40 -3.76 -14.85
N PRO A 105 10.26 -4.35 -15.27
CA PRO A 105 9.37 -5.18 -14.44
C PRO A 105 9.98 -6.33 -13.61
N ALA A 106 11.23 -6.73 -13.85
CA ALA A 106 11.90 -7.85 -13.18
C ALA A 106 12.25 -7.62 -11.69
N ALA A 107 12.20 -6.38 -11.16
CA ALA A 107 12.64 -6.11 -9.77
C ALA A 107 11.49 -5.86 -8.76
N ASN A 108 10.24 -5.66 -9.21
CA ASN A 108 9.13 -5.27 -8.32
C ASN A 108 8.22 -6.44 -7.89
N GLU A 109 8.43 -7.65 -8.40
CA GLU A 109 7.65 -8.84 -7.99
C GLU A 109 7.95 -9.30 -6.56
N LYS A 110 9.01 -8.78 -5.91
CA LYS A 110 9.33 -9.12 -4.51
C LYS A 110 8.49 -8.39 -3.45
N LYS A 111 7.65 -7.42 -3.81
CA LYS A 111 6.80 -6.68 -2.85
C LYS A 111 5.28 -6.91 -3.03
N ALA A 112 4.87 -7.64 -4.06
CA ALA A 112 3.46 -7.91 -4.36
C ALA A 112 3.09 -9.40 -4.33
N ALA A 113 3.86 -10.25 -3.64
CA ALA A 113 3.42 -11.63 -3.40
C ALA A 113 2.40 -11.63 -2.24
N PRO A 114 1.12 -11.98 -2.47
CA PRO A 114 0.23 -12.34 -1.38
C PRO A 114 0.79 -13.63 -0.78
N LYS A 115 1.01 -13.63 0.55
CA LYS A 115 1.27 -14.87 1.28
C LYS A 115 0.10 -15.82 0.99
N LYS A 116 0.38 -16.92 0.30
CA LYS A 116 -0.55 -18.03 0.11
C LYS A 116 0.01 -19.23 0.88
#